data_AF-A0A2N3DJA9-F1
#
_entry.id   AF-A0A2N3DJA9-F1
#
_cell.length_a   1.000
_cell.length_b   1.000
_cell.length_c   1.000
_cell.angle_alpha   90.00
_cell.angle_beta   90.00
_cell.angle_gamma   90.00
#
_symmetry.space_group_name_H-M   'P 1'
#
loop_
_entity.id
_entity.type
_entity.pdbx_description
1 polymer ?
#
loop_
_entity_poly.entity_id
_entity_poly.type
_entity_poly.pdbx_seq_one_letter_code
_entity_poly.pdbx_strand_id
1 'polypeptide(L)' 'HKATGGAIPLVGVGGIASAEHAWERIRAGASLVQLYSAMVYEGPGLGARIVRGLEVLMRRDGFTSIAEAVGSE' A
#
# COMPACT_ATOMS: atom_id res chain seq x y z
N HIS A 1 -9.58 8.85 -3.33
CA HIS A 1 -10.75 7.95 -3.28
C HIS A 1 -12.07 8.72 -3.21
N LYS A 2 -12.28 9.60 -2.21
CA LYS A 2 -13.52 10.37 -2.03
C LYS A 2 -13.93 11.21 -3.26
N ALA A 3 -12.97 11.90 -3.89
CA ALA A 3 -13.24 12.72 -5.08
C ALA A 3 -13.62 11.91 -6.34
N THR A 4 -13.28 10.62 -6.41
CA THR A 4 -13.51 9.76 -7.57
C THR A 4 -14.59 8.71 -7.34
N GLY A 5 -15.21 8.69 -6.15
CA GLY A 5 -16.19 7.66 -5.75
C GLY A 5 -15.66 6.23 -5.84
N GLY A 6 -14.33 6.04 -5.76
CA GLY A 6 -13.70 4.73 -5.94
C GLY A 6 -13.73 4.17 -7.36
N ALA A 7 -14.27 4.89 -8.35
CA ALA A 7 -14.41 4.40 -9.73
C ALA A 7 -13.10 4.44 -10.54
N ILE A 8 -12.13 5.23 -10.09
CA ILE A 8 -10.82 5.37 -10.74
C ILE A 8 -9.76 4.73 -9.84
N PRO A 9 -9.04 3.69 -10.32
CA PRO A 9 -7.91 3.11 -9.60
C PRO A 9 -6.85 4.17 -9.34
N LEU A 10 -6.40 4.27 -8.09
CA LEU A 10 -5.35 5.20 -7.69
C LEU A 10 -4.04 4.46 -7.47
N VAL A 11 -2.93 5.07 -7.91
CA VAL A 11 -1.58 4.55 -7.69
C VAL A 11 -0.88 5.43 -6.64
N GLY A 12 -0.47 4.83 -5.52
CA GLY A 12 0.38 5.47 -4.53
C GLY A 12 1.83 5.54 -5.02
N VAL A 13 2.34 6.75 -5.18
CA VAL A 13 3.70 7.03 -5.66
C VAL A 13 4.45 7.95 -4.69
N GLY A 14 5.75 7.68 -4.52
CA GLY A 14 6.68 8.53 -3.77
C GLY A 14 6.86 8.17 -2.29
N GLY A 15 8.11 8.00 -1.88
CA GLY A 15 8.49 7.82 -0.46
C GLY A 15 8.13 6.47 0.16
N ILE A 16 7.78 5.46 -0.64
CA ILE A 16 7.36 4.14 -0.11
C ILE A 16 8.59 3.24 0.03
N ALA A 17 9.01 3.02 1.27
CA ALA A 17 10.17 2.21 1.63
C ALA A 17 9.87 1.18 2.74
N SER A 18 8.63 1.14 3.23
CA SER A 18 8.18 0.22 4.29
C SER A 18 6.76 -0.28 4.02
N ALA A 19 6.35 -1.31 4.77
CA ALA A 19 4.98 -1.82 4.69
C ALA A 19 3.96 -0.81 5.22
N GLU A 20 4.34 -0.05 6.24
CA GLU A 20 3.53 1.00 6.86
C GLU A 20 3.26 2.13 5.87
N HIS A 21 4.27 2.60 5.14
CA HIS A 21 4.07 3.62 4.10
C HIS A 21 3.12 3.12 3.01
N ALA A 22 3.25 1.86 2.58
CA ALA A 22 2.35 1.27 1.59
C ALA A 22 0.92 1.15 2.14
N TRP A 23 0.78 0.75 3.40
CA TRP A 23 -0.50 0.59 4.08
C TRP A 23 -1.26 1.91 4.19
N GLU A 24 -0.59 2.99 4.56
CA GLU A 24 -1.16 4.35 4.59
C GLU A 24 -1.72 4.76 3.21
N ARG A 25 -0.99 4.50 2.12
CA ARG A 25 -1.47 4.80 0.77
C ARG A 25 -2.69 3.98 0.40
N ILE A 26 -2.70 2.69 0.75
CA ILE A 26 -3.82 1.78 0.47
C ILE A 26 -5.06 2.24 1.22
N ARG A 27 -4.95 2.53 2.52
CA ARG A 27 -6.06 3.01 3.33
C ARG A 27 -6.59 4.38 2.89
N ALA A 28 -5.72 5.27 2.40
CA ALA A 28 -6.12 6.51 1.73
C ALA A 28 -6.80 6.28 0.34
N GLY A 29 -6.75 5.05 -0.17
CA GLY A 29 -7.48 4.56 -1.33
C GLY A 29 -6.65 4.32 -2.59
N ALA A 30 -5.34 4.15 -2.47
CA ALA A 30 -4.52 3.59 -3.54
C ALA A 30 -4.87 2.10 -3.74
N SER A 31 -5.15 1.71 -4.98
CA SER A 31 -5.34 0.32 -5.39
C SER A 31 -4.02 -0.34 -5.81
N LEU A 32 -3.00 0.47 -6.10
CA LEU A 32 -1.66 0.05 -6.51
C LEU A 32 -0.61 0.92 -5.82
N VAL A 33 0.59 0.38 -5.64
CA VAL A 33 1.74 1.07 -5.04
C VAL A 33 2.97 0.87 -5.92
N GLN A 34 3.69 1.96 -6.20
CA GLN A 34 4.90 1.92 -7.02
C GLN A 34 6.15 2.19 -6.19
N LEU A 35 7.17 1.36 -6.39
CA LEU A 35 8.49 1.48 -5.78
C LEU A 35 9.49 1.85 -6.88
N TYR A 36 10.25 2.92 -6.67
CA TYR A 36 11.32 3.32 -7.60
C TYR A 36 12.58 3.69 -6.81
N SER A 37 12.65 4.92 -6.30
CA SER A 37 13.86 5.41 -5.59
C SER A 37 14.23 4.52 -4.40
N ALA A 38 13.24 4.01 -3.66
CA ALA A 38 13.48 3.13 -2.53
C ALA A 38 14.19 1.82 -2.92
N MET A 39 13.94 1.26 -4.11
CA MET A 39 14.60 0.02 -4.54
C MET A 39 16.11 0.21 -4.75
N VAL A 40 16.56 1.42 -5.05
CA VAL A 40 17.99 1.75 -5.18
C VAL A 40 18.69 1.63 -3.83
N TYR A 41 18.04 2.05 -2.74
CA TYR A 41 18.62 2.06 -1.39
C TYR A 41 18.37 0.75 -0.62
N GLU A 42 17.18 0.19 -0.75
CA GLU A 42 16.68 -0.96 0.03
C GLU A 42 16.93 -2.31 -0.64
N GLY A 43 17.37 -2.27 -1.89
CA GLY A 43 17.62 -3.43 -2.74
C GLY A 43 16.36 -4.09 -3.30
N PRO A 44 16.54 -5.10 -4.18
CA PRO A 44 15.45 -5.75 -4.91
C PRO A 44 14.46 -6.49 -4.01
N GLY A 45 14.86 -6.85 -2.78
CA GLY A 45 14.01 -7.53 -1.81
C GLY A 45 12.93 -6.65 -1.16
N LEU A 46 12.94 -5.33 -1.41
CA LEU A 46 12.02 -4.38 -0.79
C LEU A 46 10.55 -4.76 -1.01
N GLY A 47 10.16 -5.07 -2.25
CA GLY A 47 8.78 -5.44 -2.57
C GLY A 47 8.30 -6.65 -1.77
N ALA A 48 9.14 -7.68 -1.65
CA ALA A 48 8.81 -8.87 -0.87
C ALA A 48 8.71 -8.59 0.63
N ARG A 49 9.54 -7.68 1.17
CA ARG A 49 9.42 -7.23 2.57
C ARG A 49 8.11 -6.48 2.81
N ILE A 50 7.75 -5.58 1.90
CA ILE A 50 6.50 -4.81 1.98
C ILE A 50 5.30 -5.74 1.94
N VAL A 51 5.24 -6.70 1.02
CA VAL A 51 4.12 -7.66 0.92
C VAL A 51 3.93 -8.45 2.22
N ARG A 52 5.01 -8.95 2.81
CA ARG A 52 4.94 -9.66 4.11
C ARG A 52 4.45 -8.77 5.24
N GLY A 53 4.93 -7.52 5.30
CA GLY A 53 4.48 -6.57 6.31
C GLY A 53 3.01 -6.18 6.14
N LEU A 54 2.54 -6.02 4.90
CA LEU A 54 1.14 -5.74 4.60
C LEU A 54 0.23 -6.88 5.09
N GLU A 55 0.62 -8.14 4.95
CA GLU A 55 -0.15 -9.28 5.48
C GLU A 55 -0.32 -9.22 7.01
N VAL A 56 0.71 -8.73 7.72
CA VAL A 56 0.65 -8.53 9.17
C VAL A 56 -0.27 -7.36 9.53
N LEU A 57 -0.10 -6.21 8.86
CA LEU A 57 -0.91 -5.02 9.10
C LEU A 57 -2.39 -5.24 8.78
N MET A 58 -2.68 -5.94 7.69
CA MET A 58 -4.03 -6.29 7.27
C MET A 58 -4.73 -7.16 8.31
N ARG A 59 -4.05 -8.20 8.83
CA ARG A 59 -4.58 -9.04 9.91
C ARG A 59 -4.75 -8.28 11.23
N ARG A 60 -3.79 -7.41 11.57
CA ARG A 60 -3.85 -6.56 12.77
C ARG A 60 -5.07 -5.64 12.75
N ASP A 61 -5.36 -5.06 11.59
CA ASP A 61 -6.45 -4.09 11.42
C ASP A 61 -7.80 -4.78 11.08
N GLY A 62 -7.86 -6.12 11.11
CA GLY A 62 -9.10 -6.89 10.98
C GLY A 62 -9.60 -7.13 9.55
N PHE A 63 -8.76 -6.89 8.55
CA PHE A 63 -9.10 -7.12 7.14
C PHE A 63 -8.74 -8.54 6.71
N THR A 64 -9.58 -9.13 5.86
CA THR A 64 -9.36 -10.47 5.30
C THR A 64 -8.72 -10.42 3.92
N SER A 65 -8.83 -9.29 3.24
CA SER A 65 -8.16 -9.04 1.96
C SER A 65 -7.69 -7.59 1.83
N ILE A 66 -6.68 -7.37 0.98
CA ILE A 66 -6.11 -6.03 0.78
C ILE A 66 -7.10 -5.10 0.07
N ALA A 67 -8.03 -5.67 -0.70
CA ALA A 67 -9.07 -4.94 -1.40
C ALA A 67 -10.05 -4.27 -0.42
N GLU A 68 -10.34 -4.91 0.72
CA GLU A 68 -11.20 -4.34 1.77
C GLU A 68 -10.57 -3.11 2.45
N ALA A 69 -9.23 -3.04 2.46
CA ALA A 69 -8.51 -1.93 3.07
C ALA A 69 -8.43 -0.70 2.17
N VAL A 70 -8.75 -0.80 0.87
CA VAL A 70 -8.65 0.31 -0.07
C VAL A 70 -9.68 1.39 0.29
N GLY A 71 -9.21 2.56 0.72
CA GLY A 71 -10.09 3.69 1.01
C GLY A 71 -10.86 3.56 2.32
N SER A 72 -10.38 2.73 3.25
CA SER A 72 -11.00 2.49 4.56
C SER A 72 -10.80 3.63 5.58
N GLU A 73 -10.28 4.79 5.14
CA GLU A 73 -10.06 6.03 5.90
C GLU A 73 -10.83 7.23 5.31
#